data_AF-A0A926BUX4-F1
#
_entry.id   AF-A0A926BUX4-F1
#
_cell.length_a   1.000
_cell.length_b   1.000
_cell.length_c   1.000
_cell.angle_alpha   90.00
_cell.angle_beta   90.00
_cell.angle_gamma   90.00
#
_symmetry.space_group_name_H-M   'P 1'
#
loop_
_entity.id
_entity.type
_entity.pdbx_description
1 polymer ?
#
loop_
_entity_poly.entity_id
_entity_poly.type
_entity_poly.pdbx_seq_one_letter_code
_entity_poly.pdbx_strand_id
1 'polypeptide(L)' 'MQAGLRCTIRMTAQDFVDLTEGKANGQQLFFTGKLKVEGDMSLALRLQALMDILK' A
#
# COMPACT_ATOMS: atom_id res chain seq x y z
N MET A 1 6.25 3.96 25.87
CA MET A 1 5.49 4.78 24.90
C MET A 1 5.80 4.26 23.50
N GLN A 2 4.98 3.37 22.95
CA GLN A 2 5.06 3.08 21.51
C GLN A 2 4.27 4.19 20.82
N ALA A 3 4.97 5.10 20.13
CA ALA A 3 4.33 5.99 19.18
C ALA A 3 3.56 5.09 18.19
N GLY A 4 2.24 5.17 18.23
CA GLY A 4 1.35 4.20 17.60
C GLY A 4 1.51 4.19 16.09
N LEU A 5 2.34 3.28 15.57
CA LEU A 5 2.31 2.89 14.18
C LEU A 5 0.93 2.29 13.91
N ARG A 6 0.03 3.09 13.34
CA ARG A 6 -1.33 2.63 13.05
C ARG A 6 -1.39 1.76 11.81
N CYS A 7 -0.47 1.92 10.86
CA CYS A 7 -0.38 1.08 9.66
C CYS A 7 1.06 1.14 9.13
N THR A 8 1.61 -0.01 8.75
CA THR A 8 2.88 -0.15 8.04
C THR A 8 2.62 -0.91 6.75
N ILE A 9 3.14 -0.39 5.65
CA ILE A 9 2.99 -0.98 4.33
C ILE A 9 4.38 -1.29 3.81
N ARG A 10 4.60 -2.54 3.38
CA ARG A 10 5.89 -3.00 2.85
C ARG A 10 5.69 -3.52 1.43
N MET A 11 6.52 -3.03 0.52
CA MET A 11 6.66 -3.52 -0.85
C MET A 11 8.08 -3.22 -1.34
N THR A 12 8.47 -3.75 -2.50
CA THR A 12 9.75 -3.38 -3.11
C THR A 12 9.68 -1.96 -3.69
N ALA A 13 10.82 -1.30 -3.85
CA ALA A 13 10.86 0.01 -4.51
C ALA A 13 10.33 -0.07 -5.95
N GLN A 14 10.58 -1.17 -6.65
CA GLN A 14 10.07 -1.38 -8.01
C GLN A 14 8.55 -1.48 -8.03
N ASP A 15 7.95 -2.29 -7.13
CA ASP A 15 6.49 -2.42 -7.04
C ASP A 15 5.84 -1.08 -6.68
N PHE A 16 6.50 -0.23 -5.89
CA PHE A 16 6.04 1.13 -5.59
C PHE A 16 6.06 2.04 -6.82
N VAL A 17 7.13 2.03 -7.61
CA VAL A 17 7.21 2.77 -8.87
C VAL A 17 6.11 2.31 -9.83
N ASP A 18 5.97 1.00 -10.02
CA ASP A 18 4.94 0.43 -10.90
C ASP A 18 3.52 0.78 -10.44
N LEU A 19 3.30 0.88 -9.12
CA LEU A 19 2.04 1.34 -8.54
C LEU A 19 1.78 2.83 -8.82
N THR A 20 2.80 3.69 -8.69
CA THR A 20 2.68 5.13 -8.99
C THR A 20 2.55 5.44 -10.48
N GLU A 21 3.14 4.63 -11.35
CA GLU A 21 3.03 4.76 -12.81
C GLU A 21 1.76 4.08 -13.37
N GLY A 22 0.95 3.45 -12.52
CA GLY A 22 -0.28 2.74 -12.92
C GLY A 22 -0.06 1.42 -13.65
N LYS A 23 1.18 0.91 -13.70
CA LYS A 23 1.53 -0.40 -14.27
C LYS A 23 1.08 -1.57 -13.40
N ALA A 24 0.92 -1.34 -12.10
CA ALA A 24 0.35 -2.26 -11.14
C ALA A 24 -0.70 -1.55 -10.27
N ASN A 25 -1.63 -2.31 -9.67
CA ASN A 25 -2.55 -1.78 -8.65
C ASN A 25 -2.30 -2.44 -7.30
N GLY A 26 -2.62 -1.74 -6.21
CA GLY A 26 -2.31 -2.22 -4.86
C GLY A 26 -3.11 -3.46 -4.44
N GLN A 27 -4.30 -3.68 -4.99
CA GLN A 27 -5.05 -4.93 -4.77
C GLN A 27 -4.29 -6.14 -5.32
N GLN A 28 -3.79 -6.06 -6.55
CA GLN A 28 -2.99 -7.11 -7.18
C GLN A 28 -1.70 -7.37 -6.40
N LEU A 29 -0.99 -6.32 -6.00
CA LEU A 29 0.23 -6.47 -5.20
C LEU A 29 -0.06 -7.11 -3.83
N PHE A 30 -1.22 -6.81 -3.22
CA PHE A 30 -1.63 -7.39 -1.95
C PHE A 30 -1.96 -8.88 -2.08
N PHE A 31 -2.80 -9.26 -3.04
CA PHE A 31 -3.17 -10.66 -3.27
C PHE A 31 -1.98 -11.54 -3.69
N THR A 32 -0.99 -10.96 -4.37
CA THR A 32 0.26 -11.66 -4.74
C THR A 32 1.31 -11.71 -3.61
N GLY A 33 1.03 -11.07 -2.47
CA GLY A 33 1.93 -11.03 -1.31
C GLY A 33 3.12 -10.07 -1.46
N LYS A 34 3.19 -9.31 -2.56
CA LYS A 34 4.20 -8.28 -2.82
C LYS A 34 3.99 -7.00 -2.02
N LEU A 35 2.73 -6.73 -1.69
CA LEU A 35 2.31 -5.68 -0.76
C LEU A 35 1.87 -6.33 0.55
N LYS A 36 2.60 -6.05 1.63
CA LYS A 36 2.24 -6.49 2.98
C LYS A 36 1.74 -5.30 3.77
N VAL A 37 0.67 -5.52 4.53
CA VAL A 37 0.08 -4.53 5.43
C VAL A 37 0.15 -5.08 6.85
N GLU A 38 0.72 -4.30 7.76
CA GLU A 38 0.79 -4.57 9.19
C GLU A 38 0.04 -3.46 9.94
N GLY A 39 -0.79 -3.80 10.93
CA GLY A 39 -1.60 -2.83 11.68
C GLY A 39 -3.03 -2.69 11.16
N ASP A 40 -3.51 -1.44 11.07
CA ASP A 40 -4.89 -1.09 10.71
C ASP A 40 -5.13 -1.16 9.19
N MET A 41 -5.81 -2.23 8.78
CA MET A 41 -6.22 -2.46 7.40
C MET A 41 -7.17 -1.37 6.85
N SER A 42 -7.98 -0.74 7.70
CA SER A 42 -8.89 0.32 7.24
C SER A 42 -8.13 1.56 6.77
N LEU A 43 -6.98 1.85 7.39
CA LEU A 43 -6.08 2.91 6.95
C LEU A 43 -5.38 2.55 5.63
N ALA A 44 -5.00 1.30 5.45
CA ALA A 44 -4.40 0.84 4.19
C ALA A 44 -5.38 0.99 3.00
N LEU A 45 -6.66 0.64 3.20
CA LEU A 45 -7.70 0.82 2.18
C LEU A 45 -7.95 2.31 1.85
N ARG A 46 -7.88 3.19 2.85
CA ARG A 46 -7.97 4.65 2.61
C ARG A 46 -6.77 5.19 1.83
N LEU A 47 -5.56 4.69 2.10
CA LEU A 47 -4.38 5.05 1.33
C LEU A 47 -4.51 4.60 -0.13
N GLN A 48 -5.04 3.39 -0.37
CA GLN A 48 -5.32 2.92 -1.73
C GLN A 48 -6.25 3.88 -2.48
N ALA A 49 -7.35 4.28 -1.85
CA ALA A 49 -8.28 5.25 -2.45
C ALA A 49 -7.61 6.59 -2.77
N LEU A 50 -6.66 7.05 -1.93
CA LEU A 50 -5.88 8.27 -2.21
C LEU A 50 -4.94 8.08 -3.41
N MET A 51 -4.25 6.95 -3.50
CA MET A 51 -3.34 6.65 -4.63
C MET A 51 -4.09 6.54 -5.95
N ASP A 52 -5.37 6.13 -5.94
CA ASP A 52 -6.20 6.11 -7.14
C ASP A 52 -6.60 7.52 -7.63
N ILE A 53 -6.59 8.54 -6.76
CA ILE A 53 -6.85 9.94 -7.12
C ILE A 53 -5.60 10.64 -7.69
N LEU A 54 -4.41 10.21 -7.28
CA LEU A 54 -3.14 10.83 -7.69
C LEU A 54 -2.66 10.42 -9.10
N LYS A 55 -3.43 9.58 -9.80
CA LYS A 55 -3.17 9.16 -11.19
C LYS A 55 -3.54 10.25 -12.19
#